data_AF-A0A4V1J0T8-F1
#
_entry.id   AF-A0A4V1J0T8-F1
#
_cell.length_a   1.000
_cell.length_b   1.000
_cell.length_c   1.000
_cell.angle_alpha   90.00
_cell.angle_beta   90.00
_cell.angle_gamma   90.00
#
_symmetry.space_group_name_H-M   'P 1'
#
loop_
_entity.id
_entity.type
_entity.pdbx_description
1 polymer ?
#
loop_
_entity_poly.entity_id
_entity_poly.type
_entity_poly.pdbx_seq_one_letter_code
_entity_poly.pdbx_strand_id
1 'polypeptide(L)'
;MKDAALLKALSQNSKVIYDPDKGTFAYKPDYNVRTKEEVLALLRDGSGRGGIEICELKDSNANVAKLAEELSAAGEILIARNRDGTARILYYNDTSLNTEMDEEFRVMWRSLKVPDEADLPKRMAEAGLKTMEVFETGGKITNTHLEGIDLTKDYMPTK
;
A
#
# COMPACT_ATOMS: atom_id res chain seq x y z
N MET A 1 3.38 49.70 -17.10
CA MET A 1 3.92 48.54 -17.85
C MET A 1 3.59 47.31 -17.03
N LYS A 2 2.91 46.30 -17.60
CA LYS A 2 2.86 44.97 -16.97
C LYS A 2 4.28 44.42 -17.08
N ASP A 3 4.96 44.16 -15.98
CA ASP A 3 6.34 43.66 -15.99
C ASP A 3 6.40 42.34 -16.76
N ALA A 4 6.94 42.39 -17.99
CA ALA A 4 7.03 41.23 -18.87
C ALA A 4 7.87 40.10 -18.25
N ALA A 5 8.83 40.47 -17.40
CA ALA A 5 9.63 39.53 -16.61
C ALA A 5 8.79 38.79 -15.56
N LEU A 6 7.91 39.49 -14.86
CA LEU A 6 7.01 38.90 -13.86
C LEU A 6 6.00 37.96 -14.52
N LEU A 7 5.43 38.38 -15.66
CA LEU A 7 4.47 37.56 -16.40
C LEU A 7 5.11 36.27 -16.92
N LYS A 8 6.33 36.35 -17.44
CA LYS A 8 7.12 35.18 -17.85
C LYS A 8 7.43 34.25 -16.67
N ALA A 9 7.81 34.80 -15.52
CA ALA A 9 8.10 34.02 -14.31
C ALA A 9 6.85 33.31 -13.77
N LEU A 10 5.70 33.97 -13.76
CA LEU A 10 4.42 33.38 -13.33
C LEU A 10 3.95 32.29 -14.30
N SER A 11 4.09 32.51 -15.61
CA SER A 11 3.74 31.49 -16.61
C SER A 11 4.65 30.26 -16.58
N GLN A 12 5.83 30.35 -15.96
CA GLN A 12 6.76 29.23 -15.79
C GLN A 12 6.49 28.43 -14.50
N ASN A 13 5.64 28.93 -13.59
CA ASN A 13 5.35 28.25 -12.34
C ASN A 13 4.28 27.15 -12.56
N SER A 14 4.60 25.91 -12.21
CA SER A 14 3.70 24.76 -12.34
C SER A 14 2.44 24.85 -11.48
N LYS A 15 2.44 25.67 -10.43
CA LYS A 15 1.31 25.93 -9.54
C LYS A 15 0.45 27.12 -9.96
N VAL A 16 0.70 27.72 -11.12
CA VAL A 16 -0.05 28.89 -11.62
C VAL A 16 -0.64 28.58 -13.00
N ILE A 17 -1.95 28.79 -13.13
CA ILE A 17 -2.65 28.76 -14.41
C ILE A 17 -2.89 30.20 -14.85
N TYR A 18 -2.42 30.55 -16.04
CA TYR A 18 -2.68 31.85 -16.66
C TYR A 18 -3.81 31.73 -17.68
N ASP A 19 -4.87 32.53 -17.51
CA ASP A 19 -5.95 32.68 -18.49
C ASP A 19 -5.63 33.89 -19.39
N PRO A 20 -5.24 33.68 -20.66
CA PRO A 20 -4.84 34.76 -21.57
C PRO A 20 -6.02 35.65 -22.00
N ASP A 21 -7.25 35.14 -21.97
CA ASP A 21 -8.45 35.86 -22.39
C ASP A 21 -8.90 36.86 -21.31
N LYS A 22 -8.82 36.44 -20.05
CA LYS A 22 -9.19 37.29 -18.89
C LYS A 22 -8.02 38.04 -18.27
N GLY A 23 -6.79 37.64 -18.60
CA GLY A 23 -5.56 38.17 -18.01
C GLY A 23 -5.44 37.89 -16.50
N THR A 24 -6.06 36.81 -16.03
CA THR A 24 -6.10 36.41 -14.61
C THR A 24 -5.19 35.22 -14.34
N PHE A 25 -4.67 35.14 -13.11
CA PHE A 25 -3.90 34.00 -12.63
C PHE A 25 -4.74 33.22 -11.61
N ALA A 26 -4.75 31.90 -11.72
CA ALA A 26 -5.37 30.99 -10.77
C ALA A 26 -4.33 30.05 -10.18
N TYR A 27 -4.50 29.68 -8.91
CA TYR A 27 -3.67 28.65 -8.28
C TYR A 27 -4.06 27.27 -8.80
N LYS A 28 -3.06 26.45 -9.12
CA LYS A 28 -3.22 25.05 -9.49
C LYS A 28 -2.80 24.19 -8.29
N PRO A 29 -3.76 23.74 -7.46
CA PRO A 29 -3.46 22.79 -6.41
C PRO A 29 -3.15 21.42 -7.04
N ASP A 30 -2.38 20.60 -6.31
CA ASP A 30 -2.00 19.26 -6.77
C ASP A 30 -3.22 18.36 -6.95
N TYR A 31 -4.25 18.55 -6.11
CA TYR A 31 -5.59 17.99 -6.27
C TYR A 31 -6.63 19.11 -6.20
N ASN A 32 -7.77 18.96 -6.86
CA ASN A 32 -8.87 19.93 -6.73
C ASN A 32 -10.05 19.24 -6.06
N VAL A 33 -9.97 19.07 -4.73
CA VAL A 33 -11.04 18.47 -3.93
C VAL A 33 -11.65 19.48 -2.96
N ARG A 34 -12.97 19.56 -2.95
CA ARG A 34 -13.76 20.49 -2.12
C ARG A 34 -14.82 19.80 -1.31
N THR A 35 -15.34 18.67 -1.79
CA THR A 35 -16.42 17.91 -1.15
C THR A 35 -15.92 16.57 -0.62
N LYS A 36 -16.71 15.95 0.27
CA LYS A 36 -16.38 14.62 0.82
C LYS A 36 -16.40 13.55 -0.28
N GLU A 37 -17.32 13.68 -1.24
CA GLU A 37 -17.48 12.75 -2.36
C GLU A 37 -16.28 12.82 -3.30
N GLU A 38 -15.74 14.02 -3.54
CA GLU A 38 -14.53 14.21 -4.34
C GLU A 38 -13.29 13.63 -3.67
N VAL A 39 -13.16 13.78 -2.34
CA VAL A 39 -12.07 13.15 -1.56
C VAL A 39 -12.16 11.64 -1.67
N LEU A 40 -13.35 11.06 -1.49
CA LEU A 40 -13.55 9.62 -1.60
C LEU A 40 -13.27 9.11 -3.02
N ALA A 41 -13.75 9.80 -4.05
CA ALA A 41 -13.52 9.43 -5.45
C ALA A 41 -12.03 9.46 -5.80
N LEU A 42 -11.31 10.48 -5.32
CA LEU A 42 -9.87 10.60 -5.50
C LEU A 42 -9.11 9.44 -4.83
N LEU A 43 -9.46 9.12 -3.58
CA LEU A 43 -8.85 7.99 -2.87
C LEU A 43 -9.17 6.65 -3.52
N ARG A 44 -10.37 6.49 -4.07
CA ARG A 44 -10.79 5.27 -4.78
C ARG A 44 -10.00 5.08 -6.08
N ASP A 45 -9.84 6.13 -6.88
CA ASP A 45 -9.04 6.10 -8.12
C ASP A 45 -7.55 5.87 -7.84
N GLY A 46 -7.06 6.44 -6.73
CA GLY A 46 -5.69 6.27 -6.24
C GLY A 46 -5.42 4.96 -5.48
N SER A 47 -6.44 4.14 -5.19
CA SER A 47 -6.34 2.98 -4.29
C SER A 47 -5.22 1.98 -4.66
N GLY A 48 -4.94 1.80 -5.95
CA GLY A 48 -3.85 0.94 -6.44
C GLY A 48 -2.45 1.56 -6.37
N ARG A 49 -2.33 2.87 -6.16
CA ARG A 49 -1.05 3.60 -6.10
C ARG A 49 -0.59 3.91 -4.67
N GLY A 50 -1.46 3.68 -3.68
CA GLY A 50 -1.19 3.95 -2.27
C GLY A 50 -2.11 5.02 -1.69
N GLY A 51 -1.70 5.57 -0.54
CA GLY A 51 -2.44 6.62 0.15
C GLY A 51 -1.98 8.03 -0.23
N ILE A 52 -2.82 9.02 0.03
CA ILE A 52 -2.56 10.44 -0.25
C ILE A 52 -2.25 11.18 1.05
N GLU A 53 -1.22 12.02 1.06
CA GLU A 53 -0.91 12.82 2.23
C GLU A 53 -1.95 13.93 2.44
N ILE A 54 -2.35 14.14 3.70
CA ILE A 54 -3.35 15.16 4.03
C ILE A 54 -2.86 16.58 3.71
N CYS A 55 -1.54 16.80 3.74
CA CYS A 55 -0.92 18.08 3.40
C CYS A 55 -1.16 18.46 1.94
N GLU A 56 -1.15 17.49 1.02
CA GLU A 56 -1.41 17.71 -0.41
C GLU A 56 -2.87 18.11 -0.65
N LEU A 57 -3.80 17.59 0.16
CA LEU A 57 -5.21 17.93 0.06
C LEU A 57 -5.57 19.24 0.78
N LYS A 58 -4.85 19.59 1.86
CA LYS A 58 -5.00 20.87 2.56
C LYS A 58 -4.67 22.06 1.67
N ASP A 59 -3.78 21.88 0.69
CA ASP A 59 -3.44 22.89 -0.31
C ASP A 59 -4.66 23.26 -1.19
N SER A 60 -5.58 22.32 -1.39
CA SER A 60 -6.82 22.49 -2.15
C SER A 60 -7.95 23.08 -1.29
N ASN A 61 -8.08 22.60 -0.06
CA ASN A 61 -9.16 22.96 0.84
C ASN A 61 -8.76 22.80 2.32
N ALA A 62 -8.84 23.90 3.08
CA ALA A 62 -8.51 23.92 4.50
C ALA A 62 -9.38 22.98 5.36
N ASN A 63 -10.59 22.63 4.90
CA ASN A 63 -11.53 21.77 5.62
C ASN A 63 -11.31 20.27 5.39
N VAL A 64 -10.33 19.84 4.59
CA VAL A 64 -10.13 18.41 4.28
C VAL A 64 -9.88 17.58 5.53
N ALA A 65 -9.21 18.13 6.55
CA ALA A 65 -8.99 17.40 7.80
C ALA A 65 -10.32 17.00 8.46
N LYS A 66 -11.30 17.90 8.47
CA LYS A 66 -12.62 17.62 9.04
C LYS A 66 -13.38 16.60 8.18
N LEU A 67 -13.38 16.77 6.86
CA LEU A 67 -14.04 15.85 5.93
C LEU A 67 -13.44 14.44 6.01
N ALA A 68 -12.12 14.32 6.16
CA ALA A 68 -11.44 13.04 6.32
C ALA A 68 -11.84 12.34 7.63
N GLU A 69 -11.92 13.07 8.74
CA GLU A 69 -12.39 12.50 10.01
C GLU A 69 -13.84 12.04 9.92
N GLU A 70 -14.71 12.80 9.25
CA GLU A 70 -16.12 12.39 9.00
C GLU A 70 -16.21 11.12 8.14
N LEU A 71 -15.43 11.03 7.04
CA LEU A 71 -15.37 9.84 6.18
C LEU A 71 -14.75 8.64 6.90
N SER A 72 -13.80 8.87 7.81
CA SER A 72 -13.19 7.80 8.60
C SER A 72 -14.16 7.28 9.66
N ALA A 73 -14.95 8.16 10.28
CA ALA A 73 -16.02 7.77 11.19
C ALA A 73 -17.14 6.98 10.49
N ALA A 74 -17.41 7.29 9.21
CA ALA A 74 -18.31 6.50 8.37
C ALA A 74 -17.70 5.15 7.92
N GLY A 75 -16.40 4.93 8.13
CA GLY A 75 -15.69 3.72 7.73
C GLY A 75 -15.38 3.65 6.23
N GLU A 76 -15.52 4.74 5.49
CA GLU A 76 -15.28 4.80 4.04
C GLU A 76 -13.80 5.03 3.69
N ILE A 77 -13.02 5.57 4.64
CA ILE A 77 -11.58 5.77 4.50
C ILE A 77 -10.82 5.33 5.76
N LEU A 78 -9.55 4.97 5.58
CA LEU A 78 -8.61 4.70 6.67
C LEU A 78 -7.61 5.85 6.79
N ILE A 79 -7.32 6.27 8.03
CA ILE A 79 -6.36 7.34 8.31
C ILE A 79 -5.14 6.73 8.99
N ALA A 80 -3.98 6.80 8.34
CA ALA A 80 -2.71 6.57 9.00
C ALA A 80 -2.32 7.84 9.77
N ARG A 81 -2.16 7.70 11.08
CA ARG A 81 -1.83 8.80 11.99
C ARG A 81 -0.35 8.76 12.38
N ASN A 82 0.20 9.93 12.64
CA ASN A 82 1.51 10.08 13.26
C ASN A 82 1.47 9.68 14.75
N ARG A 83 2.65 9.61 15.37
CA ARG A 83 2.79 9.30 16.81
C ARG A 83 2.09 10.31 17.72
N ASP A 84 1.89 11.53 17.25
CA ASP A 84 1.17 12.62 17.93
C ASP A 84 -0.35 12.56 17.71
N GLY A 85 -0.86 11.57 16.95
CA GLY A 85 -2.28 11.41 16.64
C GLY A 85 -2.77 12.25 15.45
N THR A 86 -1.91 13.06 14.84
CA THR A 86 -2.29 13.86 13.66
C THR A 86 -2.50 12.96 12.45
N ALA A 87 -3.58 13.21 11.70
CA ALA A 87 -3.82 12.54 10.43
C ALA A 87 -2.67 12.86 9.45
N ARG A 88 -2.07 11.83 8.86
CA ARG A 88 -0.93 11.98 7.94
C ARG A 88 -1.30 11.54 6.52
N ILE A 89 -1.73 10.30 6.36
CA ILE A 89 -2.02 9.69 5.06
C ILE A 89 -3.43 9.12 5.07
N LEU A 90 -4.19 9.38 4.02
CA LEU A 90 -5.53 8.87 3.80
C LEU A 90 -5.50 7.70 2.81
N TYR A 91 -6.26 6.66 3.10
CA TYR A 91 -6.43 5.49 2.24
C TYR A 91 -7.92 5.24 2.00
N TYR A 92 -8.25 4.76 0.81
CA TYR A 92 -9.58 4.24 0.55
C TYR A 92 -9.85 2.98 1.37
N ASN A 93 -11.03 2.88 2.00
CA ASN A 93 -11.47 1.65 2.65
C ASN A 93 -12.50 0.95 1.76
N ASP A 94 -12.19 -0.26 1.31
CA ASP A 94 -13.20 -1.10 0.66
C ASP A 94 -14.07 -1.74 1.73
N THR A 95 -15.27 -1.19 1.91
CA THR A 95 -16.22 -1.65 2.92
C THR A 95 -16.71 -3.08 2.68
N SER A 96 -16.58 -3.62 1.46
CA SER A 96 -16.94 -5.01 1.17
C SER A 96 -16.00 -6.02 1.82
N LEU A 97 -14.79 -5.59 2.20
CA LEU A 97 -13.78 -6.41 2.87
C LEU A 97 -13.88 -6.29 4.39
N ASN A 98 -14.72 -5.39 4.92
CA ASN A 98 -14.89 -5.23 6.35
C ASN A 98 -15.62 -6.44 6.93
N THR A 99 -15.00 -7.06 7.93
CA THR A 99 -15.61 -8.14 8.70
C THR A 99 -15.88 -7.64 10.11
N GLU A 100 -17.14 -7.66 10.52
CA GLU A 100 -17.50 -7.36 11.91
C GLU A 100 -17.06 -8.50 12.82
N MET A 101 -16.45 -8.15 13.95
CA MET A 101 -16.01 -9.09 14.98
C MET A 101 -16.39 -8.52 16.35
N ASP A 102 -16.88 -9.39 17.22
CA ASP A 102 -17.20 -8.99 18.59
C ASP A 102 -15.95 -8.54 19.35
N GLU A 103 -16.15 -7.60 20.27
CA GLU A 103 -15.05 -7.05 21.08
C GLU A 103 -14.35 -8.13 21.91
N GLU A 104 -15.08 -9.14 22.39
CA GLU A 104 -14.51 -10.28 23.12
C GLU A 104 -13.49 -11.05 22.26
N PHE A 105 -13.82 -11.32 20.99
CA PHE A 105 -12.89 -11.99 20.07
C PHE A 105 -11.67 -11.11 19.77
N ARG A 106 -11.84 -9.79 19.67
CA ARG A 106 -10.73 -8.86 19.43
C ARG A 106 -9.77 -8.83 20.62
N VAL A 107 -10.30 -8.82 21.85
CA VAL A 107 -9.50 -8.88 23.08
C VAL A 107 -8.79 -10.21 23.20
N MET A 108 -9.50 -11.33 22.98
CA MET A 108 -8.92 -12.66 22.97
C MET A 108 -7.77 -12.75 21.96
N TRP A 109 -7.98 -12.33 20.71
CA TRP A 109 -6.97 -12.37 19.66
C TRP A 109 -5.70 -11.60 20.02
N ARG A 110 -5.85 -10.40 20.60
CA ARG A 110 -4.72 -9.58 21.05
C ARG A 110 -3.97 -10.17 22.25
N SER A 111 -4.64 -10.97 23.08
CA SER A 111 -4.04 -11.61 24.26
C SER A 111 -3.17 -12.82 23.92
N LEU A 112 -3.37 -13.41 22.74
CA LEU A 112 -2.61 -14.57 22.28
C LEU A 112 -1.15 -14.15 22.04
N LYS A 113 -0.23 -14.72 22.82
CA LYS A 113 1.20 -14.55 22.62
C LYS A 113 1.65 -15.42 21.45
N VAL A 114 2.12 -14.79 20.38
CA VAL A 114 2.77 -15.50 19.26
C VAL A 114 4.07 -16.14 19.79
N PRO A 115 4.25 -17.46 19.62
CA PRO A 115 5.50 -18.13 19.99
C PRO A 115 6.69 -17.60 19.17
N ASP A 116 7.89 -17.69 19.74
CA ASP A 116 9.12 -17.39 19.01
C ASP A 116 9.33 -18.39 17.85
N GLU A 117 10.02 -17.96 16.79
CA GLU A 117 10.21 -18.75 15.56
C GLU A 117 10.81 -20.15 15.83
N ALA A 118 11.64 -20.30 16.85
CA ALA A 118 12.24 -21.59 17.22
C ALA A 118 11.23 -22.57 17.82
N ASP A 119 10.24 -22.07 18.57
CA ASP A 119 9.23 -22.87 19.26
C ASP A 119 7.96 -23.08 18.43
N LEU A 120 7.74 -22.25 17.41
CA LEU A 120 6.56 -22.29 16.55
C LEU A 120 6.35 -23.67 15.86
N PRO A 121 7.38 -24.33 15.28
CA PRO A 121 7.18 -25.63 14.63
C PRO A 121 6.76 -26.73 15.61
N LYS A 122 7.34 -26.71 16.82
CA LYS A 122 7.00 -27.65 17.89
C LYS A 122 5.56 -27.45 18.36
N ARG A 123 5.15 -26.20 18.59
CA ARG A 123 3.77 -25.86 19.00
C ARG A 123 2.75 -26.17 17.90
N MET A 124 3.08 -25.94 16.63
CA MET A 124 2.22 -26.32 15.51
C MET A 124 2.06 -27.85 15.44
N ALA A 125 3.15 -28.61 15.58
CA ALA A 125 3.11 -30.07 15.59
C ALA A 125 2.30 -30.63 16.78
N GLU A 126 2.48 -30.06 17.98
CA GLU A 126 1.67 -30.38 19.17
C GLU A 126 0.17 -30.09 18.95
N ALA A 127 -0.15 -29.02 18.21
CA ALA A 127 -1.51 -28.67 17.83
C ALA A 127 -2.07 -29.49 16.64
N GLY A 128 -1.28 -30.44 16.09
CA GLY A 128 -1.66 -31.25 14.93
C GLY A 128 -1.66 -30.48 13.60
N LEU A 129 -1.10 -29.27 13.58
CA LEU A 129 -0.94 -28.45 12.38
C LEU A 129 0.40 -28.82 11.71
N LYS A 130 0.33 -29.31 10.46
CA LYS A 130 1.54 -29.52 9.67
C LYS A 130 2.05 -28.17 9.18
N THR A 131 3.29 -27.83 9.55
CA THR A 131 4.04 -26.76 8.88
C THR A 131 4.19 -27.13 7.41
N MET A 132 4.08 -26.17 6.48
CA MET A 132 4.40 -26.41 5.07
C MET A 132 5.77 -27.07 4.99
N GLU A 133 5.85 -28.27 4.41
CA GLU A 133 7.12 -28.87 4.03
C GLU A 133 7.72 -27.94 2.96
N VAL A 134 8.75 -27.20 3.36
CA VAL A 134 9.64 -26.57 2.38
C VAL A 134 10.31 -27.73 1.67
N PHE A 135 9.87 -28.04 0.46
CA PHE A 135 10.64 -28.89 -0.43
C PHE A 135 11.96 -28.15 -0.68
N GLU A 136 13.01 -28.52 0.06
CA GLU A 136 14.36 -28.21 -0.33
C GLU A 136 14.57 -28.86 -1.70
N THR A 137 14.48 -28.08 -2.78
CA THR A 137 14.98 -28.48 -4.10
C THR A 137 16.51 -28.56 -4.02
N GLY A 138 16.98 -29.61 -3.35
CA GLY A 138 18.38 -29.93 -3.10
C GLY A 138 18.58 -31.44 -3.13
N GLY A 139 17.87 -32.15 -4.00
CA GLY A 139 18.09 -33.58 -4.22
C GLY A 139 19.49 -33.80 -4.81
N LYS A 140 20.44 -34.23 -3.98
CA LYS A 140 21.68 -34.86 -4.47
C LYS A 140 21.28 -36.14 -5.19
N ILE A 141 21.44 -36.16 -6.51
CA ILE A 141 21.37 -37.39 -7.30
C ILE A 141 22.61 -38.22 -6.92
N THR A 142 22.45 -39.21 -6.03
CA THR A 142 23.50 -40.20 -5.77
C THR A 142 23.21 -41.44 -6.59
N ASN A 143 24.16 -41.81 -7.46
CA ASN A 143 24.12 -43.05 -8.23
C ASN A 143 24.30 -44.24 -7.29
N THR A 144 23.19 -44.71 -6.73
CA THR A 144 23.20 -45.83 -5.77
C THR A 144 22.67 -47.13 -6.39
N HIS A 145 22.41 -47.16 -7.71
CA HIS A 145 21.94 -48.35 -8.44
C HIS A 145 22.35 -48.33 -9.93
N LEU A 146 23.57 -47.90 -10.26
CA LEU A 146 24.14 -48.12 -11.59
C LEU A 146 24.94 -49.42 -11.58
N GLU A 147 24.25 -50.56 -11.65
CA GLU A 147 24.91 -51.82 -11.99
C GLU A 147 24.99 -51.97 -13.51
N GLY A 148 26.21 -52.18 -14.03
CA GLY A 148 26.44 -52.49 -15.44
C GLY A 148 26.86 -51.34 -16.36
N ILE A 149 27.12 -50.13 -15.84
CA ILE A 149 27.67 -49.02 -16.64
C ILE A 149 29.17 -48.92 -16.42
N ASP A 150 29.95 -49.25 -17.46
CA ASP A 150 31.39 -49.06 -17.49
C ASP A 150 31.73 -47.58 -17.79
N LEU A 151 32.11 -46.85 -16.75
CA LEU A 151 32.43 -45.42 -16.79
C LEU A 151 33.82 -45.12 -17.38
N THR A 152 34.58 -46.13 -17.82
CA THR A 152 35.90 -45.92 -18.44
C THR A 152 35.83 -45.70 -19.95
N LYS A 153 34.64 -45.83 -20.56
CA LYS A 153 34.43 -45.57 -21.99
C LYS A 153 33.52 -44.37 -22.18
N ASP A 154 34.03 -43.34 -22.84
CA ASP A 154 33.21 -42.21 -23.27
C ASP A 154 32.16 -42.68 -24.28
N TYR A 155 30.91 -42.27 -24.08
CA TYR A 155 29.81 -42.56 -24.99
C TYR A 155 30.03 -41.84 -26.33
N MET A 156 30.31 -42.58 -27.40
CA MET A 156 30.31 -42.07 -28.77
C MET A 156 29.02 -42.49 -29.48
N PRO A 157 28.08 -41.56 -29.77
CA PRO A 157 26.90 -41.90 -30.55
C PRO A 157 27.31 -42.20 -31.99
N THR A 158 26.98 -43.40 -32.47
CA THR A 158 27.15 -43.75 -33.89
C THR A 158 26.18 -42.93 -34.74
N LYS A 159 26.71 -42.33 -35.81
CA LYS A 159 25.96 -41.58 -36.82
C LYS A 159 24.88 -42.42 -37.50
#